data_AF-A0A7V9TGS7-F1
#
_entry.id   AF-A0A7V9TGS7-F1
#
_cell.length_a   1.000
_cell.length_b   1.000
_cell.length_c   1.000
_cell.angle_alpha   90.00
_cell.angle_beta   90.00
_cell.angle_gamma   90.00
#
_symmetry.space_group_name_H-M   'P 1'
#
loop_
_entity.id
_entity.type
_entity.pdbx_description
1 polymer ?
#
loop_
_entity_poly.entity_id
_entity_poly.type
_entity_poly.pdbx_seq_one_letter_code
_entity_poly.pdbx_strand_id
1 'polypeptide(L)' 'GRIRQSDANRRRYIRDHFDREWLDPTLYHICVDVGRLGMETGAEIIADTATRYFSSLPTRRPRAHGPNLPCSP' A
#
# COMPACT_ATOMS: atom_id res chain seq x y z
N GLY A 1 17.50 11.00 12.44
CA GLY A 1 16.14 11.28 12.95
C GLY A 1 15.25 10.09 12.66
N ARG A 2 14.27 9.78 13.52
CA ARG A 2 13.44 8.55 13.41
C ARG A 2 12.80 8.35 12.03
N ILE A 3 12.33 9.43 11.40
CA ILE A 3 11.72 9.40 10.06
C ILE A 3 12.72 8.91 9.01
N ARG A 4 13.88 9.57 8.90
CA ARG A 4 14.94 9.18 7.95
C ARG A 4 15.38 7.72 8.08
N GLN A 5 15.44 7.20 9.31
CA GLN A 5 15.78 5.79 9.54
C GLN A 5 14.68 4.85 9.05
N SER A 6 13.42 5.19 9.32
CA SER A 6 12.26 4.42 8.89
C SER A 6 12.19 4.35 7.35
N ASP A 7 12.45 5.47 6.69
CA ASP A 7 12.48 5.58 5.22
C ASP A 7 13.62 4.77 4.61
N ALA A 8 14.83 4.85 5.19
CA ALA A 8 15.96 4.02 4.77
C ALA A 8 15.67 2.52 4.89
N ASN A 9 14.99 2.11 5.97
CA ASN A 9 14.61 0.71 6.18
C ASN A 9 13.59 0.23 5.12
N ARG A 10 12.57 1.04 4.78
CA ARG A 10 11.60 0.71 3.73
C ARG A 10 12.27 0.61 2.37
N ARG A 11 13.12 1.58 2.03
CA ARG A 11 13.89 1.58 0.78
C ARG A 11 14.73 0.32 0.64
N ARG A 12 15.46 -0.04 1.71
CA ARG A 12 16.28 -1.25 1.74
C ARG A 12 15.42 -2.50 1.53
N TYR A 13 14.30 -2.63 2.23
CA TYR A 13 13.41 -3.79 2.09
C TYR A 13 12.91 -3.98 0.66
N ILE A 14 12.38 -2.92 0.03
CA ILE A 14 11.86 -3.02 -1.33
C ILE A 14 12.96 -3.39 -2.33
N ARG A 15 14.14 -2.78 -2.22
CA ARG A 15 15.29 -3.10 -3.07
C ARG A 15 15.75 -4.55 -2.86
N ASP A 16 15.98 -4.95 -1.61
CA ASP A 16 16.56 -6.26 -1.30
C ASP A 16 15.60 -7.42 -1.66
N HIS A 17 14.28 -7.21 -1.65
CA HIS A 17 13.29 -8.26 -1.94
C HIS A 17 12.67 -8.23 -3.34
N PHE A 18 12.57 -7.06 -3.97
CA PHE A 18 11.88 -6.90 -5.25
C PHE A 18 12.78 -6.33 -6.36
N ASP A 19 14.01 -5.94 -6.05
CA ASP A 19 14.94 -5.26 -6.96
C ASP A 19 14.32 -4.01 -7.61
N ARG A 20 13.56 -3.25 -6.79
CA ARG A 20 12.89 -2.01 -7.22
C ARG A 20 13.26 -0.85 -6.32
N GLU A 21 13.11 0.35 -6.87
CA GLU A 21 13.25 1.58 -6.10
C GLU A 21 11.95 1.90 -5.35
N TRP A 22 12.03 2.16 -4.05
CA TRP A 22 10.83 2.33 -3.21
C TRP A 22 9.94 3.51 -3.64
N LEU A 23 10.54 4.58 -4.16
CA LEU A 23 9.81 5.74 -4.67
C LEU A 23 9.46 5.65 -6.15
N ASP A 24 9.65 4.50 -6.79
CA ASP A 24 9.21 4.30 -8.17
C ASP A 24 7.68 4.38 -8.25
N PRO A 25 7.11 5.39 -8.95
CA PRO A 25 5.67 5.58 -9.01
C PRO A 25 4.96 4.44 -9.74
N THR A 26 5.66 3.67 -10.56
CA THR A 26 5.08 2.53 -11.30
C THR A 26 4.72 1.35 -10.40
N LEU A 27 5.20 1.33 -9.16
CA LEU A 27 4.84 0.33 -8.16
C LEU A 27 3.48 0.59 -7.50
N TYR A 28 2.88 1.75 -7.74
CA TYR A 28 1.66 2.19 -7.09
C TYR A 28 0.57 2.52 -8.11
N HIS A 29 -0.70 2.31 -7.73
CA HIS A 29 -1.83 2.74 -8.56
C HIS A 29 -1.92 4.28 -8.61
N ILE A 30 -1.64 4.93 -7.48
CA ILE A 30 -1.57 6.39 -7.33
C ILE A 30 -0.52 6.78 -6.28
N CYS A 31 0.06 7.97 -6.43
CA CYS A 31 0.88 8.63 -5.42
C CYS A 31 0.28 10.01 -5.11
N VAL A 32 0.15 10.36 -3.83
CA VAL A 32 -0.52 11.59 -3.37
C VAL A 32 0.40 12.37 -2.45
N ASP A 33 0.58 13.67 -2.71
CA ASP A 33 1.35 14.57 -1.86
C ASP A 33 0.45 15.20 -0.79
N VAL A 34 0.36 14.54 0.35
CA VAL A 34 -0.44 15.00 1.51
C VAL A 34 0.15 16.23 2.20
N GLY A 35 1.43 16.54 1.98
CA GLY A 35 2.04 17.77 2.53
C GLY A 35 1.50 19.03 1.86
N ARG A 36 1.14 18.92 0.58
CA ARG A 36 0.52 20.03 -0.18
C ARG A 36 -1.01 20.03 -0.12
N LEU A 37 -1.62 18.85 -0.06
CA LEU A 37 -3.08 18.71 -0.13
C LEU A 37 -3.77 18.71 1.24
N GLY A 38 -3.04 18.37 2.30
CA GLY A 38 -3.64 18.08 3.60
C GLY A 38 -4.14 16.64 3.70
N MET A 39 -4.33 16.19 4.93
CA MET A 39 -4.64 14.79 5.25
C MET A 39 -6.05 14.39 4.78
N GLU A 40 -7.03 15.26 4.97
CA GLU A 40 -8.45 15.01 4.63
C GLU A 40 -8.62 14.82 3.12
N THR A 41 -8.17 15.80 2.34
CA THR A 41 -8.22 15.74 0.87
C THR A 41 -7.41 14.57 0.32
N GLY A 42 -6.25 14.25 0.92
CA GLY A 42 -5.48 13.07 0.54
C GLY A 42 -6.24 11.76 0.74
N ALA A 43 -6.94 11.62 1.88
CA ALA A 43 -7.76 10.45 2.17
C ALA A 43 -8.95 10.31 1.22
N GLU A 44 -9.64 11.41 0.91
CA GLU A 44 -10.75 11.45 -0.05
C GLU A 44 -10.30 10.98 -1.44
N ILE A 45 -9.17 11.48 -1.96
CA ILE A 45 -8.63 11.08 -3.26
C ILE A 45 -8.36 9.56 -3.32
N ILE A 46 -7.80 9.00 -2.26
CA ILE A 46 -7.50 7.56 -2.18
C ILE A 46 -8.79 6.75 -2.18
N ALA A 47 -9.79 7.13 -1.38
CA ALA A 47 -11.08 6.45 -1.27
C ALA A 47 -11.86 6.49 -2.59
N ASP A 48 -11.89 7.64 -3.25
CA ASP A 48 -12.54 7.82 -4.55
C ASP A 48 -11.87 6.97 -5.63
N THR A 49 -10.53 6.98 -5.66
CA THR A 49 -9.76 6.18 -6.62
C THR A 49 -10.00 4.68 -6.40
N ALA A 50 -9.93 4.22 -5.15
CA ALA A 50 -10.17 2.82 -4.82
C ALA A 50 -11.59 2.39 -5.24
N THR A 51 -12.59 3.22 -4.96
CA THR A 51 -13.96 2.99 -5.42
C THR A 51 -13.99 2.86 -6.94
N ARG A 52 -13.48 3.83 -7.70
CA ARG A 52 -13.55 3.81 -9.18
C ARG A 52 -12.82 2.63 -9.81
N TYR A 53 -11.62 2.30 -9.31
CA TYR A 53 -10.78 1.23 -9.89
C TYR A 53 -11.25 -0.17 -9.52
N PHE A 54 -11.80 -0.37 -8.32
CA PHE A 54 -12.13 -1.71 -7.82
C PHE A 54 -13.63 -2.02 -7.82
N SER A 55 -14.51 -1.06 -8.13
CA SER A 55 -15.97 -1.30 -8.19
C SER A 55 -16.40 -2.31 -9.25
N SER A 56 -15.60 -2.52 -10.30
CA SER A 56 -15.89 -3.52 -11.34
C SER A 56 -15.33 -4.90 -11.04
N LEU A 57 -14.56 -5.08 -9.96
CA LEU A 57 -14.10 -6.40 -9.58
C LEU A 57 -15.25 -7.14 -8.89
N PRO A 58 -15.60 -8.37 -9.31
CA PRO A 58 -16.52 -9.18 -8.52
C PRO A 58 -15.93 -9.31 -7.13
N THR A 59 -16.69 -8.91 -6.11
CA THR A 59 -16.32 -9.06 -4.70
C THR A 59 -15.75 -10.45 -4.52
N ARG A 60 -14.42 -10.58 -4.36
CA ARG A 60 -13.84 -11.85 -3.93
C ARG A 60 -14.53 -12.14 -2.61
N ARG A 61 -15.37 -13.16 -2.58
CA ARG A 61 -15.92 -13.66 -1.32
C ARG A 61 -14.73 -13.75 -0.36
N PRO A 62 -14.79 -13.20 0.86
CA PRO A 62 -13.74 -13.45 1.82
C PRO A 62 -13.53 -14.96 1.83
N ARG A 63 -12.29 -15.40 1.58
CA ARG A 63 -11.95 -16.81 1.80
C ARG A 63 -12.43 -17.07 3.21
N ALA A 64 -13.43 -17.93 3.36
CA ALA A 64 -13.84 -18.40 4.67
C ALA A 64 -12.54 -18.83 5.34
N HIS A 65 -12.11 -18.08 6.36
CA HIS A 65 -10.98 -18.49 7.16
C HIS A 65 -11.43 -19.81 7.79
N GLY A 66 -11.02 -20.91 7.17
CA GLY A 66 -11.08 -22.22 7.80
C GLY A 66 -10.34 -22.12 9.14
N PRO A 67 -10.78 -22.88 10.15
CA PRO A 67 -10.23 -22.77 11.50
C PRO A 67 -8.70 -22.88 11.46
N ASN A 68 -8.05 -21.91 12.10
CA ASN A 68 -6.60 -21.76 12.28
C ASN A 68 -5.79 -23.03 11.96
N LEU A 69 -5.12 -23.04 10.80
CA LEU A 69 -3.98 -23.93 10.62
C LEU A 69 -2.82 -23.35 11.44
N PRO A 70 -2.21 -24.12 12.35
CA PRO A 70 -1.03 -23.66 13.06
C PRO A 70 0.09 -23.39 12.06
N CYS A 71 0.78 -22.26 12.22
CA CYS A 71 2.02 -22.01 11.49
C CYS A 71 2.97 -23.17 11.79
N SER A 72 3.37 -23.90 10.74
CA SER A 72 4.37 -24.96 10.84
C SER A 72 5.72 -24.39 11.34
N PRO A 73 6.51 -25.21 12.05
CA PRO A 73 7.69 -24.78 12.81
C PRO A 73 8.81 -24.20 11.95
#